data_AF-A0AAE1NYT2-F1
#
_entry.id   AF-A0AAE1NYT2-F1
#
_cell.length_a   1.000
_cell.length_b   1.000
_cell.length_c   1.000
_cell.angle_alpha   90.00
_cell.angle_beta   90.00
_cell.angle_gamma   90.00
#
_symmetry.space_group_name_H-M   'P 1'
#
loop_
_entity.id
_entity.type
_entity.pdbx_description
1 polymer ?
#
loop_
_entity_poly.entity_id
_entity_poly.type
_entity_poly.pdbx_seq_one_letter_code
_entity_poly.pdbx_strand_id
1 'polypeptide(L)'
;MDDRKRVNDQRVVKMEQYLASWISDKESQSIPLTKKGIMDMARDFYLTICHAQRAKPGKFKASTGWLYRFLSRKDIRNINLTGEIASADSVAATNFPAILKDIIEEGGYVPEVIYNMDECGLQYKKMPKSTFLSKSVKQAKGRKMDKSRFTVLFCCNLAGTHKHKPLVVYIAANPKVLQPPV
;
A
#
# COMPACT_ATOMS: atom_id res chain seq x y z
N MET A 1 15.11 15.37 -37.95
CA MET A 1 16.42 15.67 -37.35
C MET A 1 16.23 16.09 -35.89
N ASP A 2 16.40 15.15 -34.96
CA ASP A 2 16.94 15.39 -33.61
C ASP A 2 17.33 14.00 -33.04
N ASP A 3 18.41 13.44 -33.60
CA ASP A 3 19.05 12.23 -33.08
C ASP A 3 19.72 12.58 -31.75
N ARG A 4 18.96 12.52 -30.66
CA ARG A 4 19.55 12.55 -29.31
C ARG A 4 20.21 11.20 -29.04
N LYS A 5 21.41 11.02 -29.61
CA LYS A 5 22.36 10.01 -29.16
C LYS A 5 22.56 10.22 -27.65
N ARG A 6 22.02 9.27 -26.89
CA ARG A 6 22.09 9.24 -25.42
C ARG A 6 23.57 9.08 -25.07
N VAL A 7 24.21 10.16 -24.62
CA VAL A 7 25.54 10.08 -24.04
C VAL A 7 25.42 9.14 -22.84
N ASN A 8 25.93 7.92 -22.98
CA ASN A 8 25.96 6.91 -21.94
C ASN A 8 26.99 7.36 -20.91
N ASP A 9 26.58 8.21 -19.97
CA ASP A 9 27.45 8.68 -18.91
C ASP A 9 27.80 7.49 -18.01
N GLN A 10 29.02 6.99 -18.15
CA GLN A 10 29.52 5.84 -17.40
C GLN A 10 29.39 6.02 -15.88
N ARG A 11 29.36 7.27 -15.39
CA ARG A 11 29.15 7.60 -13.98
C ARG A 11 27.72 7.30 -13.54
N VAL A 12 26.74 7.51 -14.40
CA VAL A 12 25.33 7.16 -14.15
C VAL A 12 25.17 5.65 -14.11
N VAL A 13 25.83 4.92 -15.02
CA VAL A 13 25.81 3.44 -15.01
C VAL A 13 26.39 2.89 -13.71
N LYS A 14 27.56 3.40 -13.30
CA LYS A 14 28.22 3.00 -12.05
C LYS A 14 27.40 3.35 -10.81
N MET A 15 26.78 4.54 -10.80
CA MET A 15 25.86 4.95 -9.74
C MET A 15 24.64 4.01 -9.66
N GLU A 16 24.04 3.65 -10.79
CA GLU A 16 22.88 2.74 -10.82
C GLU A 16 23.22 1.33 -10.31
N GLN A 17 24.47 0.88 -10.49
CA GLN A 17 24.95 -0.38 -9.90
C GLN A 17 25.02 -0.29 -8.37
N TYR A 18 25.67 0.75 -7.83
CA TYR A 18 25.73 0.95 -6.38
C TYR A 18 24.36 1.15 -5.74
N LEU A 19 23.48 1.89 -6.41
CA LEU A 19 22.12 2.11 -5.94
C LEU A 19 21.33 0.80 -5.89
N ALA A 20 21.47 -0.08 -6.87
CA ALA A 20 20.82 -1.39 -6.86
C ALA A 20 21.31 -2.27 -5.70
N SER A 21 22.62 -2.30 -5.45
CA SER A 21 23.19 -3.01 -4.30
C SER A 21 22.71 -2.44 -2.97
N TRP A 22 22.64 -1.12 -2.85
CA TRP A 22 22.13 -0.45 -1.65
C TRP A 22 20.64 -0.74 -1.41
N ILE A 23 19.82 -0.79 -2.48
CA ILE A 23 18.40 -1.18 -2.35
C ILE A 23 18.28 -2.62 -1.83
N SER A 24 19.07 -3.55 -2.38
CA SER A 24 19.07 -4.95 -1.95
C SER A 24 19.52 -5.11 -0.48
N ASP A 25 20.52 -4.33 -0.04
CA ASP A 25 20.93 -4.30 1.37
C ASP A 25 19.77 -3.86 2.29
N LYS A 26 19.07 -2.78 1.91
CA LYS A 26 17.93 -2.26 2.69
C LYS A 26 16.74 -3.20 2.69
N GLU A 27 16.50 -3.90 1.60
CA GLU A 27 15.51 -4.98 1.51
C GLU A 27 15.84 -6.11 2.50
N SER A 28 17.11 -6.56 2.57
CA SER A 28 17.52 -7.61 3.51
C SER A 28 17.34 -7.22 4.98
N GLN A 29 17.40 -5.92 5.28
CA GLN A 29 17.18 -5.35 6.62
C GLN A 29 15.69 -5.04 6.89
N SER A 30 14.79 -5.37 5.96
CA SER A 30 13.37 -4.99 6.02
C SER A 30 13.12 -3.49 6.21
N ILE A 31 14.02 -2.64 5.70
CA ILE A 31 13.89 -1.17 5.83
C ILE A 31 13.08 -0.63 4.65
N PRO A 32 11.92 0.00 4.89
CA PRO A 32 11.10 0.55 3.82
C PRO A 32 11.78 1.75 3.14
N LEU A 33 11.87 1.69 1.80
CA LEU A 33 12.46 2.76 1.00
C LEU A 33 11.40 3.66 0.38
N THR A 34 11.56 4.97 0.56
CA THR A 34 10.70 5.96 -0.10
C THR A 34 11.28 6.39 -1.44
N LYS A 35 10.41 6.83 -2.37
CA LYS A 35 10.86 7.43 -3.65
C LYS A 35 11.89 8.53 -3.43
N LYS A 36 11.64 9.41 -2.44
CA LYS A 36 12.55 10.50 -2.09
C LYS A 36 13.89 9.96 -1.61
N GLY A 37 13.89 8.99 -0.69
CA GLY A 37 15.13 8.38 -0.19
C GLY A 37 15.99 7.76 -1.30
N ILE A 38 15.38 7.02 -2.23
CA ILE A 38 16.09 6.44 -3.37
C ILE A 38 16.67 7.54 -4.28
N MET A 39 15.89 8.61 -4.55
CA MET A 39 16.36 9.73 -5.38
C MET A 39 17.48 10.51 -4.71
N ASP A 40 17.41 10.72 -3.39
CA ASP A 40 18.44 11.44 -2.63
C ASP A 40 19.74 10.62 -2.61
N MET A 41 19.66 9.31 -2.32
CA MET A 41 20.81 8.42 -2.34
C MET A 41 21.46 8.32 -3.72
N ALA A 42 20.66 8.33 -4.79
CA ALA A 42 21.17 8.36 -6.15
C ALA A 42 21.98 9.63 -6.47
N ARG A 43 21.58 10.79 -5.92
CA ARG A 43 22.33 12.04 -6.09
C ARG A 43 23.65 11.96 -5.34
N ASP A 44 23.63 11.47 -4.10
CA ASP A 44 24.82 11.36 -3.27
C ASP A 44 25.85 10.43 -3.92
N PHE A 45 25.46 9.22 -4.35
CA PHE A 45 26.37 8.30 -5.05
C PHE A 45 26.93 8.91 -6.34
N TYR A 46 26.11 9.63 -7.10
CA TYR A 46 26.57 10.31 -8.31
C TYR A 46 27.60 11.40 -8.00
N LEU A 47 27.37 12.22 -6.97
CA LEU A 47 28.30 13.24 -6.52
C LEU A 47 29.61 12.63 -6.01
N THR A 48 29.54 11.58 -5.19
CA THR A 48 30.72 10.84 -4.70
C THR A 48 31.57 10.32 -5.87
N ILE A 49 30.94 9.75 -6.90
CA ILE A 49 31.65 9.29 -8.10
C ILE A 49 32.32 10.46 -8.84
N CYS A 50 31.63 11.59 -8.98
CA CYS A 50 32.20 12.78 -9.62
C CYS A 50 33.42 13.31 -8.87
N HIS A 51 33.33 13.40 -7.53
CA HIS A 51 34.44 13.83 -6.67
C HIS A 51 35.63 12.87 -6.76
N ALA A 52 35.40 11.55 -6.70
CA ALA A 52 36.45 10.54 -6.83
C ALA A 52 37.19 10.61 -8.18
N GLN A 53 36.48 10.98 -9.25
CA GLN A 53 37.05 11.13 -10.60
C GLN A 53 37.60 12.55 -10.87
N ARG A 54 37.58 13.45 -9.88
CA ARG A 54 37.93 14.89 -10.03
C ARG A 54 37.19 15.56 -11.20
N ALA A 55 35.98 15.11 -11.48
CA ALA A 55 35.17 15.57 -12.60
C ALA A 55 34.06 16.51 -12.12
N LYS A 56 33.73 17.52 -12.93
CA LYS A 56 32.57 18.37 -12.66
C LYS A 56 31.27 17.53 -12.77
N PRO A 57 30.31 17.70 -11.85
CA PRO A 57 29.02 17.02 -11.93
C PRO A 57 28.32 17.29 -13.27
N GLY A 58 27.97 16.22 -13.99
CA GLY A 58 27.20 16.32 -15.23
C GLY A 58 25.72 16.69 -15.00
N LYS A 59 24.92 16.68 -16.08
CA LYS A 59 23.49 17.08 -16.06
C LYS A 59 22.54 16.03 -15.45
N PHE A 60 23.05 15.04 -14.69
CA PHE A 60 22.20 14.03 -14.08
C PHE A 60 21.24 14.69 -13.08
N LYS A 61 19.95 14.45 -13.28
CA LYS A 61 18.90 14.84 -12.35
C LYS A 61 18.19 13.56 -11.95
N ALA A 62 18.31 13.19 -10.67
CA ALA A 62 17.53 12.12 -10.04
C ALA A 62 16.04 12.53 -10.01
N SER A 63 15.45 12.52 -11.19
CA SER A 63 14.08 12.91 -11.49
C SER A 63 13.17 11.72 -11.31
N THR A 64 11.87 11.98 -11.14
CA THR A 64 10.85 10.94 -11.07
C THR A 64 10.86 10.06 -12.32
N GLY A 65 10.99 10.65 -13.52
CA GLY A 65 11.07 9.91 -14.77
C GLY A 65 12.30 9.00 -14.87
N TRP A 66 13.46 9.44 -14.35
CA TRP A 66 14.64 8.57 -14.26
C TRP A 66 14.40 7.42 -13.28
N LEU A 67 13.86 7.70 -12.10
CA LEU A 67 13.58 6.69 -11.06
C LEU A 67 12.71 5.56 -11.62
N TYR A 68 11.58 5.89 -12.25
CA TYR A 68 10.69 4.87 -12.82
C TYR A 68 11.38 3.99 -13.86
N ARG A 69 12.21 4.59 -14.74
CA ARG A 69 12.97 3.83 -15.73
C ARG A 69 14.06 2.98 -15.09
N PHE A 70 14.72 3.46 -14.04
CA PHE A 70 15.73 2.71 -13.29
C PHE A 70 15.10 1.49 -12.61
N LEU A 71 14.01 1.70 -11.84
CA LEU A 71 13.29 0.63 -11.17
C LEU A 71 12.81 -0.43 -12.16
N SER A 72 12.24 0.00 -13.31
CA SER A 72 11.82 -0.92 -14.37
C SER A 72 12.98 -1.73 -14.97
N ARG A 73 14.16 -1.14 -15.19
CA ARG A 73 15.34 -1.87 -15.70
C ARG A 73 15.91 -2.87 -14.69
N LYS A 74 15.65 -2.67 -13.40
CA LYS A 74 16.13 -3.52 -12.30
C LYS A 74 15.05 -4.46 -11.77
N ASP A 75 13.87 -4.50 -12.40
CA ASP A 75 12.67 -5.23 -11.96
C ASP A 75 12.26 -4.96 -10.50
N ILE A 76 12.48 -3.73 -10.03
CA ILE A 76 12.11 -3.30 -8.68
C ILE A 76 10.68 -2.76 -8.71
N ARG A 77 9.81 -3.35 -7.88
CA ARG A 77 8.38 -2.99 -7.80
C ARG A 77 8.10 -2.14 -6.57
N ASN A 78 7.12 -1.24 -6.69
CA ASN A 78 6.58 -0.51 -5.55
C ASN A 78 5.39 -1.31 -4.98
N ILE A 79 5.60 -1.93 -3.82
CA ILE A 79 4.57 -2.70 -3.12
C ILE A 79 4.02 -1.83 -1.98
N ASN A 80 2.69 -1.78 -1.84
CA ASN A 80 2.07 -1.12 -0.71
C ASN A 80 2.27 -2.00 0.53
N LEU A 81 3.02 -1.51 1.52
CA LEU A 81 3.12 -2.13 2.83
C LEU A 81 1.82 -1.86 3.58
N THR A 82 0.88 -2.81 3.54
CA THR A 82 -0.34 -2.78 4.36
C THR A 82 -0.01 -3.33 5.74
N GLY A 83 -0.27 -2.54 6.80
CA GLY A 83 0.18 -2.81 8.17
C GLY A 83 -0.33 -4.12 8.79
N GLU A 84 -1.45 -4.67 8.31
CA GLU A 84 -2.02 -5.92 8.82
C GLU A 84 -1.12 -7.14 8.56
N ILE A 85 -0.37 -7.14 7.45
CA ILE A 85 0.51 -8.28 7.09
C ILE A 85 1.76 -8.32 7.99
N ALA A 86 2.27 -7.16 8.41
CA ALA A 86 3.51 -7.06 9.18
C ALA A 86 3.36 -7.46 10.65
N SER A 87 2.13 -7.40 11.20
CA SER A 87 1.84 -7.80 12.59
C SER A 87 1.27 -9.21 12.72
N ALA A 88 0.99 -9.89 11.61
CA ALA A 88 0.36 -11.21 11.63
C ALA A 88 1.40 -12.29 11.95
N ASP A 89 1.13 -13.11 12.96
CA ASP A 89 1.91 -14.33 13.21
C ASP A 89 1.57 -15.38 12.15
N SER A 90 2.35 -15.38 11.07
CA SER A 90 2.18 -16.32 9.96
C SER A 90 2.28 -17.79 10.38
N VAL A 91 3.05 -18.09 11.43
CA VAL A 91 3.22 -19.46 11.93
C VAL A 91 1.95 -19.89 12.68
N ALA A 92 1.48 -19.06 13.60
CA ALA A 92 0.22 -19.32 14.30
C ALA A 92 -0.96 -19.43 13.32
N ALA A 93 -1.04 -18.54 12.33
CA ALA A 93 -2.09 -18.58 11.30
C ALA A 93 -2.03 -19.84 10.44
N THR A 94 -0.84 -20.37 10.15
CA THR A 94 -0.68 -21.62 9.38
C THR A 94 -1.09 -22.85 10.20
N ASN A 95 -0.85 -22.84 11.51
CA ASN A 95 -1.15 -23.96 12.39
C ASN A 95 -2.61 -23.97 12.88
N PHE A 96 -3.25 -22.80 12.96
CA PHE A 96 -4.60 -22.65 13.53
C PHE A 96 -5.70 -23.51 12.86
N PRO A 97 -5.73 -23.72 11.53
CA PRO A 97 -6.76 -24.57 10.91
C PRO A 97 -6.79 -26.01 11.43
N ALA A 98 -5.62 -26.59 11.73
CA ALA A 98 -5.54 -27.93 12.31
C ALA A 98 -6.11 -27.94 13.73
N ILE A 99 -5.71 -26.98 14.55
CA ILE A 99 -6.20 -26.81 15.94
C ILE A 99 -7.72 -26.60 15.95
N LEU A 100 -8.25 -25.75 15.07
CA LEU A 100 -9.67 -25.50 14.98
C LEU A 100 -10.45 -26.75 14.58
N LYS A 101 -9.90 -27.55 13.66
CA LYS A 101 -10.50 -28.82 13.24
C LYS A 101 -10.59 -29.79 14.42
N ASP A 102 -9.51 -29.94 15.20
CA ASP A 102 -9.49 -30.83 16.36
C ASP A 102 -10.55 -30.41 17.39
N ILE A 103 -10.68 -29.11 17.69
CA ILE A 103 -11.72 -28.56 18.58
C ILE A 103 -13.13 -28.87 18.08
N ILE A 104 -13.36 -28.76 16.76
CA ILE A 104 -14.66 -29.04 16.14
C ILE A 104 -15.03 -30.52 16.29
N GLU A 105 -14.08 -31.41 16.00
CA GLU A 105 -14.27 -32.86 16.06
C GLU A 105 -14.45 -33.35 17.51
N GLU A 106 -13.60 -32.91 18.44
CA GLU A 106 -13.68 -33.26 19.87
C GLU A 106 -14.97 -32.77 20.52
N GLY A 107 -15.43 -31.57 20.17
CA GLY A 107 -16.67 -31.01 20.69
C GLY A 107 -17.93 -31.53 20.02
N GLY A 108 -17.81 -32.34 18.95
CA GLY A 108 -18.95 -32.86 18.19
C GLY A 108 -19.80 -31.75 17.55
N TYR A 109 -19.18 -30.61 17.21
CA TYR A 109 -19.90 -29.46 16.66
C TYR A 109 -20.31 -29.72 15.21
N VAL A 110 -21.60 -29.60 14.92
CA VAL A 110 -22.11 -29.67 13.55
C VAL A 110 -21.93 -28.33 12.81
N PRO A 111 -21.78 -28.32 11.47
CA PRO A 111 -21.57 -27.10 10.70
C PRO A 111 -22.62 -26.00 10.91
N GLU A 112 -23.84 -26.35 11.31
CA GLU A 112 -24.94 -25.43 11.53
C GLU A 112 -24.77 -24.55 12.77
N VAL A 113 -24.01 -25.00 13.76
CA VAL A 113 -23.79 -24.31 15.05
C VAL A 113 -22.45 -23.59 15.13
N ILE A 114 -21.59 -23.76 14.13
CA ILE A 114 -20.29 -23.07 14.03
C ILE A 114 -20.51 -21.77 13.28
N TYR A 115 -20.29 -20.63 13.95
CA TYR A 115 -20.45 -19.30 13.34
C TYR A 115 -19.11 -18.61 13.18
N ASN A 116 -18.96 -17.94 12.04
CA ASN A 116 -17.94 -16.92 11.85
C ASN A 116 -18.60 -15.53 11.88
N MET A 117 -17.92 -14.58 12.49
CA MET A 117 -18.38 -13.21 12.65
C MET A 117 -17.23 -12.24 12.40
N ASP A 118 -17.46 -11.26 11.52
CA ASP A 118 -16.42 -10.30 11.15
C ASP A 118 -17.00 -8.90 10.90
N GLU A 119 -16.15 -7.89 11.13
CA GLU A 119 -16.47 -6.47 11.03
C GLU A 119 -15.94 -5.85 9.74
N CYS A 120 -16.77 -5.03 9.09
CA CYS A 120 -16.38 -4.25 7.93
C CYS A 120 -16.77 -2.78 8.11
N GLY A 121 -15.84 -1.87 7.82
CA GLY A 121 -16.12 -0.44 7.84
C GLY A 121 -16.79 0.03 6.54
N LEU A 122 -18.06 0.45 6.60
CA LEU A 122 -18.78 1.01 5.46
C LEU A 122 -18.65 2.54 5.39
N GLN A 123 -18.03 3.04 4.32
CA GLN A 123 -17.85 4.48 4.06
C GLN A 123 -19.00 5.04 3.21
N TYR A 124 -20.16 5.24 3.82
CA TYR A 124 -21.40 5.59 3.12
C TYR A 124 -21.46 7.03 2.54
N LYS A 125 -20.59 7.95 2.98
CA LYS A 125 -20.49 9.33 2.44
C LYS A 125 -19.28 9.57 1.54
N LYS A 126 -18.60 8.51 1.11
CA LYS A 126 -17.37 8.64 0.33
C LYS A 126 -17.65 9.14 -1.09
N MET A 127 -17.04 10.27 -1.43
CA MET A 127 -17.08 10.83 -2.78
C MET A 127 -15.94 10.27 -3.65
N PRO A 128 -16.09 10.26 -4.99
CA PRO A 128 -15.01 9.96 -5.92
C PRO A 128 -13.78 10.86 -5.70
N LYS A 129 -12.58 10.29 -5.87
CA LYS A 129 -11.31 11.03 -5.72
C LYS A 129 -11.06 12.03 -6.85
N SER A 130 -11.67 11.81 -8.01
CA SER A 130 -11.53 12.63 -9.21
C SER A 130 -12.88 12.79 -9.88
N THR A 131 -13.05 13.90 -10.60
CA THR A 131 -14.24 14.18 -11.39
C THR A 131 -13.81 14.63 -12.80
N PHE A 132 -14.66 14.37 -13.79
CA PHE A 132 -14.46 14.86 -15.15
C PHE A 132 -15.09 16.25 -15.27
N LEU A 133 -14.32 17.22 -15.76
CA LEU A 133 -14.77 18.61 -15.93
C LEU A 133 -14.55 19.05 -17.36
N SER A 134 -15.39 19.96 -17.85
CA SER A 134 -15.20 20.58 -19.16
C SER A 134 -13.92 21.43 -19.16
N LYS A 135 -13.30 21.56 -20.33
CA LYS A 135 -12.08 22.38 -20.52
C LYS A 135 -12.27 23.87 -20.16
N SER A 136 -13.52 24.34 -20.12
CA SER A 136 -13.87 25.72 -19.73
C SER A 136 -13.77 25.97 -18.22
N VAL A 137 -13.80 24.93 -17.39
CA VAL A 137 -13.66 25.07 -15.94
C VAL A 137 -12.18 25.18 -15.58
N LYS A 138 -11.74 26.40 -15.28
CA LYS A 138 -10.34 26.69 -14.90
C LYS A 138 -9.95 26.09 -13.54
N GLN A 139 -10.90 25.95 -12.63
CA GLN A 139 -10.68 25.43 -11.29
C GLN A 139 -11.97 24.86 -10.70
N ALA A 140 -11.93 23.64 -10.19
CA ALA A 140 -13.04 23.10 -9.38
C ALA A 140 -12.77 23.35 -7.90
N LYS A 141 -13.81 23.80 -7.18
CA LYS A 141 -13.80 23.82 -5.72
C LYS A 141 -13.94 22.37 -5.24
N GLY A 142 -12.85 21.82 -4.71
CA GLY A 142 -12.89 20.50 -4.08
C GLY A 142 -13.78 20.51 -2.84
N ARG A 143 -14.60 19.48 -2.64
CA ARG A 143 -15.28 19.25 -1.37
C ARG A 143 -14.37 18.44 -0.46
N LYS A 144 -14.26 18.82 0.82
CA LYS A 144 -13.56 18.00 1.81
C LYS A 144 -14.22 16.61 1.83
N MET A 145 -13.41 15.57 1.66
CA MET A 145 -13.91 14.19 1.69
C MET A 145 -14.47 13.90 3.08
N ASP A 146 -15.75 13.52 3.11
CA ASP A 146 -16.35 12.97 4.31
C ASP A 146 -15.83 11.53 4.48
N LYS A 147 -15.17 11.27 5.60
CA LYS A 147 -14.61 9.96 5.97
C LYS A 147 -15.52 9.21 6.96
N SER A 148 -16.76 9.67 7.12
CA SER A 148 -17.76 9.01 7.97
C SER A 148 -17.90 7.53 7.55
N ARG A 149 -17.78 6.67 8.56
CA ARG A 149 -17.97 5.23 8.44
C ARG A 149 -18.84 4.73 9.58
N PHE A 150 -19.65 3.72 9.32
CA PHE A 150 -20.14 2.81 10.37
C PHE A 150 -19.45 1.47 10.25
N THR A 151 -19.33 0.79 11.38
CA THR A 151 -18.91 -0.61 11.40
C THR A 151 -20.15 -1.47 11.20
N VAL A 152 -20.08 -2.35 10.20
CA VAL A 152 -21.10 -3.36 9.95
C VAL A 152 -20.52 -4.69 10.34
N LEU A 153 -21.28 -5.45 11.10
CA LEU A 153 -20.93 -6.78 11.54
C LEU A 153 -21.73 -7.80 10.74
N PHE A 154 -21.01 -8.77 10.16
CA PHE A 154 -21.58 -9.88 9.43
C PHE A 154 -21.36 -11.16 10.22
N CYS A 155 -22.35 -12.04 10.24
CA CYS A 155 -22.26 -13.32 10.92
C CYS A 155 -23.01 -14.39 10.12
N CYS A 156 -22.37 -15.54 9.91
CA CYS A 156 -22.96 -16.68 9.21
C CYS A 156 -22.42 -17.99 9.75
N ASN A 157 -23.21 -19.04 9.65
CA ASN A 157 -22.76 -20.37 10.03
C ASN A 157 -21.92 -21.03 8.94
N LEU A 158 -21.13 -22.03 9.33
CA LEU A 158 -20.25 -22.78 8.43
C LEU A 158 -21.05 -23.53 7.35
N ALA A 159 -22.24 -24.03 7.68
CA ALA A 159 -23.14 -24.66 6.71
C ALA A 159 -23.68 -23.70 5.63
N GLY A 160 -23.61 -22.38 5.85
CA GLY A 160 -24.18 -21.36 4.98
C GLY A 160 -25.71 -21.28 4.99
N THR A 161 -26.37 -22.09 5.82
CA THR A 161 -27.83 -22.16 5.96
C THR A 161 -28.40 -21.01 6.78
N HIS A 162 -27.59 -20.39 7.64
CA HIS A 162 -27.99 -19.24 8.44
C HIS A 162 -27.03 -18.07 8.26
N LYS A 163 -27.61 -16.92 7.89
CA LYS A 163 -26.92 -15.63 7.78
C LYS A 163 -27.68 -14.63 8.63
N HIS A 164 -27.02 -14.06 9.64
CA HIS A 164 -27.61 -13.00 10.42
C HIS A 164 -27.81 -11.75 9.56
N LYS A 165 -28.88 -10.99 9.87
CA LYS A 165 -29.05 -9.65 9.31
C LYS A 165 -27.85 -8.80 9.70
N PRO A 166 -27.23 -8.04 8.77
CA PRO A 166 -26.08 -7.19 9.09
C PRO A 166 -26.40 -6.25 10.25
N LEU A 167 -25.52 -6.22 11.25
CA LEU A 167 -25.69 -5.39 12.44
C LEU A 167 -24.81 -4.15 12.31
N VAL A 168 -25.33 -2.98 12.68
CA VAL A 168 -24.54 -1.75 12.73
C VAL A 168 -23.99 -1.58 14.14
N VAL A 169 -22.67 -1.62 14.27
CA VAL A 169 -21.96 -1.51 15.55
C VAL A 169 -21.49 -0.07 15.74
N TYR A 170 -21.81 0.50 16.90
CA TYR A 170 -21.38 1.84 17.32
C TYR A 170 -21.02 1.86 18.80
N ILE A 171 -19.98 2.65 19.14
CA ILE A 171 -19.55 2.86 20.53
C ILE A 171 -20.52 3.80 21.27
N ALA A 172 -21.09 4.79 20.57
CA ALA A 172 -22.06 5.70 21.14
C ALA A 172 -23.45 5.08 21.10
N ALA A 173 -24.18 5.14 22.22
CA ALA A 173 -25.57 4.69 22.32
C ALA A 173 -26.51 5.38 21.31
N ASN A 174 -26.22 6.65 20.99
CA ASN A 174 -26.96 7.46 20.02
C ASN A 174 -25.99 8.09 19.01
N PRO A 175 -25.54 7.34 18.00
CA PRO A 175 -24.52 7.83 17.09
C PRO A 175 -25.12 8.89 16.15
N LYS A 176 -24.60 10.12 16.21
CA LYS A 176 -25.07 11.28 15.41
C LYS A 176 -25.18 10.99 13.90
N VAL A 177 -24.36 10.08 13.43
CA VAL A 177 -24.27 9.60 12.04
C VAL A 177 -25.53 8.86 11.56
N LEU A 178 -26.33 8.30 12.49
CA LEU A 178 -27.59 7.61 12.23
C LEU A 178 -28.81 8.51 12.51
N GLN A 179 -28.59 9.73 13.01
CA GLN A 179 -29.65 10.69 13.22
C GLN A 179 -30.01 11.37 11.89
N PRO A 180 -31.31 11.65 11.64
CA PRO A 180 -31.73 12.40 10.46
C PRO A 180 -31.06 13.79 10.44
N PRO A 181 -30.79 14.34 9.24
CA PRO A 181 -30.28 15.70 9.13
C PRO A 181 -31.29 16.68 9.75
N VAL A 182 -30.79 17.57 10.60
CA VAL A 182 -31.52 18.74 11.13
C VAL A 182 -31.61 19.81 10.05
#